data_AF-A0A7Z8ZBY9-F1
#
_entry.id   AF-A0A7Z8ZBY9-F1
#
_cell.length_a   1.000
_cell.length_b   1.000
_cell.length_c   1.000
_cell.angle_alpha   90.00
_cell.angle_beta   90.00
_cell.angle_gamma   90.00
#
_symmetry.space_group_name_H-M   'P 1'
#
loop_
_entity.id
_entity.type
_entity.pdbx_description
1 polymer ?
#
loop_
_entity_poly.entity_id
_entity_poly.type
_entity_poly.pdbx_seq_one_letter_code
_entity_poly.pdbx_strand_id
1 'polypeptide(L)'
;MEIISATHTELAAVAELLGFVEKNASKHAELQCWTRSEGAVRQLISAVKRHNLVVSRIALRVCSLPTLVMLAGATGYVPHPRRSTATYVLTDAVYQAEQVCEIWQRLTSPYIESL
;
A
#
# COMPACT_ATOMS: atom_id res chain seq x y z
N MET A 1 -3.91 -27.47 -6.26
CA MET A 1 -4.19 -26.04 -6.52
C MET A 1 -5.68 -25.88 -6.34
N GLU A 2 -6.13 -25.36 -5.20
CA GLU A 2 -7.55 -25.05 -5.02
C GLU A 2 -7.89 -23.84 -5.87
N ILE A 3 -8.78 -24.04 -6.85
CA ILE A 3 -9.39 -22.94 -7.59
C ILE A 3 -10.41 -22.34 -6.63
N ILE A 4 -9.98 -21.36 -5.84
CA ILE A 4 -10.91 -20.54 -5.07
C ILE A 4 -11.66 -19.70 -6.10
N SER A 5 -12.86 -20.15 -6.47
CA SER A 5 -13.76 -19.37 -7.31
C SER A 5 -14.01 -18.02 -6.64
N ALA A 6 -13.78 -16.94 -7.37
CA ALA A 6 -14.07 -15.60 -6.87
C ALA A 6 -15.55 -15.51 -6.50
N THR A 7 -15.84 -15.25 -5.22
CA THR A 7 -17.21 -15.10 -4.72
C THR A 7 -17.76 -13.70 -4.99
N HIS A 8 -16.91 -12.75 -5.39
CA HIS A 8 -17.24 -11.35 -5.62
C HIS A 8 -16.93 -10.94 -7.06
N THR A 9 -17.75 -10.05 -7.61
CA THR A 9 -17.50 -9.43 -8.92
C THR A 9 -16.40 -8.36 -8.81
N GLU A 10 -15.70 -8.08 -9.91
CA GLU A 10 -14.70 -6.99 -9.95
C GLU A 10 -15.32 -5.65 -9.52
N LEU A 11 -16.54 -5.35 -9.98
CA LEU A 11 -17.28 -4.13 -9.61
C LEU A 11 -17.48 -4.02 -8.10
N ALA A 12 -17.99 -5.09 -7.46
CA ALA A 12 -18.25 -5.09 -6.02
C ALA A 12 -16.95 -4.90 -5.22
N ALA A 13 -15.89 -5.64 -5.58
CA ALA A 13 -14.60 -5.56 -4.90
C ALA A 13 -13.96 -4.16 -5.02
N VAL A 14 -14.02 -3.53 -6.19
CA VAL A 14 -13.47 -2.17 -6.39
C VAL A 14 -14.32 -1.14 -5.66
N ALA A 15 -15.65 -1.25 -5.70
CA ALA A 15 -16.54 -0.32 -4.99
C ALA A 15 -16.35 -0.40 -3.46
N GLU A 16 -16.24 -1.60 -2.90
CA GLU A 16 -15.97 -1.80 -1.47
C GLU A 16 -14.61 -1.24 -1.05
N LEU A 17 -13.57 -1.46 -1.86
CA LEU A 17 -12.24 -0.89 -1.62
C LEU A 17 -12.29 0.64 -1.61
N LEU A 18 -12.95 1.26 -2.60
CA LEU A 18 -13.09 2.72 -2.65
C LEU A 18 -13.85 3.23 -1.43
N GLY A 19 -14.97 2.61 -1.06
CA GLY A 19 -15.73 2.98 0.14
C GLY A 19 -14.91 2.83 1.42
N PHE A 20 -14.07 1.80 1.52
CA PHE A 20 -13.13 1.65 2.62
C PHE A 20 -12.11 2.80 2.66
N VAL A 21 -11.50 3.15 1.53
CA VAL A 21 -10.52 4.25 1.47
C VAL A 21 -11.18 5.58 1.79
N GLU A 22 -12.34 5.90 1.22
CA GLU A 22 -13.06 7.16 1.49
C GLU A 22 -13.46 7.31 2.96
N LYS A 23 -13.80 6.19 3.62
CA LYS A 23 -14.16 6.19 5.05
C LYS A 23 -12.96 6.42 5.98
N ASN A 24 -11.76 6.01 5.57
CA ASN A 24 -10.58 5.98 6.45
C ASN A 24 -9.48 6.99 6.06
N ALA A 25 -9.47 7.49 4.84
CA ALA A 25 -8.49 8.47 4.39
C ALA A 25 -8.79 9.86 4.96
N SER A 26 -7.73 10.63 5.22
CA SER A 26 -7.86 12.04 5.57
C SER A 26 -8.45 12.82 4.40
N LYS A 27 -9.42 13.70 4.67
CA LYS A 27 -9.98 14.63 3.68
C LYS A 27 -9.05 15.81 3.37
N HIS A 28 -7.99 15.98 4.16
CA HIS A 28 -7.12 17.16 4.13
C HIS A 28 -5.68 16.82 3.72
N ALA A 29 -5.37 15.55 3.45
CA ALA A 29 -4.05 15.11 3.08
C ALA A 29 -4.09 14.16 1.88
N GLU A 30 -3.02 14.19 1.09
CA GLU A 30 -2.80 13.24 0.02
C GLU A 30 -2.52 11.84 0.60
N LEU A 31 -3.22 10.83 0.07
CA LEU A 31 -3.05 9.44 0.45
C LEU A 31 -1.80 8.87 -0.23
N GLN A 32 -0.84 8.42 0.57
CA GLN A 32 0.36 7.75 0.08
C GLN A 32 0.13 6.25 -0.06
N CYS A 33 0.12 5.76 -1.30
CA CYS A 33 0.00 4.34 -1.62
C CYS A 33 1.39 3.74 -1.87
N TRP A 34 1.95 3.12 -0.85
CA TRP A 34 3.20 2.37 -0.94
C TRP A 34 2.97 1.00 -1.57
N THR A 35 3.67 0.70 -2.65
CA THR A 35 3.51 -0.56 -3.39
C THR A 35 4.83 -1.09 -3.93
N ARG A 36 4.93 -2.41 -4.06
CA ARG A 36 5.98 -3.09 -4.85
C ARG A 36 5.66 -3.18 -6.35
N SER A 37 4.40 -2.97 -6.72
CA SER A 37 3.93 -3.08 -8.10
C SER A 37 3.07 -1.86 -8.45
N GLU A 38 3.67 -0.92 -9.16
CA GLU A 38 2.92 0.18 -9.78
C GLU A 38 1.90 -0.32 -10.81
N GLY A 39 2.20 -1.47 -11.45
CA GLY A 39 1.30 -2.12 -12.41
C GLY A 39 -0.04 -2.50 -11.77
N ALA A 40 -0.02 -3.03 -10.54
CA ALA A 40 -1.25 -3.37 -9.81
C ALA A 40 -2.11 -2.13 -9.52
N VAL A 41 -1.49 -1.01 -9.14
CA VAL A 41 -2.22 0.25 -8.90
C VAL A 41 -2.80 0.80 -10.20
N ARG A 42 -2.06 0.73 -11.31
CA ARG A 42 -2.58 1.11 -12.64
C ARG A 42 -3.75 0.23 -13.08
N GLN A 43 -3.71 -1.07 -12.79
CA GLN A 43 -4.83 -1.98 -13.04
C GLN A 43 -6.07 -1.62 -12.21
N LEU A 44 -5.88 -1.32 -10.92
CA LEU A 44 -6.97 -0.84 -10.07
C LEU A 44 -7.58 0.46 -10.61
N ILE A 45 -6.77 1.46 -10.93
CA ILE A 45 -7.24 2.73 -11.53
C ILE A 45 -7.99 2.46 -12.84
N SER A 46 -7.52 1.50 -13.64
CA SER A 46 -8.20 1.11 -14.88
C SER A 46 -9.55 0.47 -14.61
N ALA A 47 -9.65 -0.43 -13.61
CA ALA A 47 -10.91 -1.04 -13.21
C ALA A 47 -11.93 -0.01 -12.70
N VAL A 48 -11.48 0.93 -11.86
CA VAL A 48 -12.30 2.06 -11.40
C VAL A 48 -12.89 2.84 -12.57
N LYS A 49 -12.05 3.19 -13.56
CA LYS A 49 -12.49 3.91 -14.78
C LYS A 49 -13.48 3.10 -15.60
N ARG A 50 -13.21 1.80 -15.82
CA ARG A 50 -14.10 0.91 -16.60
C ARG A 50 -15.49 0.81 -15.98
N HIS A 51 -15.57 0.80 -14.65
CA HIS A 51 -16.83 0.68 -13.91
C HIS A 51 -17.51 2.03 -13.64
N ASN A 52 -16.99 3.13 -14.17
CA ASN A 52 -17.49 4.50 -13.95
C ASN A 52 -17.67 4.84 -12.46
N LEU A 53 -16.81 4.28 -11.60
CA LEU A 53 -16.85 4.55 -10.16
C LEU A 53 -16.26 5.94 -9.92
N VAL A 54 -17.05 6.82 -9.31
CA VAL A 54 -16.60 8.17 -8.94
C VAL A 54 -15.70 8.06 -7.72
N VAL A 55 -14.40 8.26 -7.91
CA VAL A 55 -13.46 8.45 -6.80
C VAL A 55 -13.58 9.90 -6.36
N SER A 56 -14.31 10.15 -5.28
CA SER A 56 -14.45 11.52 -4.78
C SER A 56 -13.11 11.95 -4.16
N ARG A 57 -12.45 12.97 -4.72
CA ARG A 57 -11.37 13.78 -4.12
C ARG A 57 -10.21 13.07 -3.38
N ILE A 58 -9.99 11.76 -3.56
CA ILE A 58 -8.81 11.10 -2.99
C ILE A 58 -7.61 11.51 -3.84
N ALA A 59 -6.88 12.52 -3.38
CA ALA A 59 -5.54 12.79 -3.87
C ALA A 59 -4.66 11.58 -3.53
N LEU A 60 -4.20 10.83 -4.53
CA LEU A 60 -3.44 9.61 -4.36
C LEU A 60 -2.03 9.80 -4.93
N ARG A 61 -1.02 9.56 -4.10
CA ARG A 61 0.37 9.44 -4.53
C ARG A 61 0.83 8.01 -4.51
N VAL A 62 1.28 7.49 -5.64
CA VAL A 62 1.90 6.16 -5.71
C VAL A 62 3.36 6.29 -5.30
N CYS A 63 3.76 5.49 -4.32
CA CYS A 63 5.10 5.48 -3.75
C CYS A 63 5.76 4.11 -3.99
N SER A 64 6.98 4.11 -4.52
CA SER A 64 7.74 2.88 -4.79
C SER A 64 8.39 2.36 -3.51
N LEU A 65 7.89 1.22 -3.00
CA LEU A 65 8.51 0.53 -1.87
C LEU A 65 9.92 0.00 -2.18
N PRO A 66 10.19 -0.62 -3.36
CA PRO A 66 11.53 -1.10 -3.69
C PRO A 66 12.56 0.03 -3.67
N THR A 67 12.18 1.20 -4.17
CA THR A 67 13.05 2.39 -4.12
C THR A 67 13.31 2.83 -2.68
N LEU A 68 12.28 2.88 -1.83
CA LEU A 68 12.44 3.22 -0.41
C LEU A 68 13.39 2.24 0.30
N VAL A 69 13.18 0.94 0.10
CA VAL A 69 14.02 -0.12 0.71
C VAL A 69 15.46 -0.03 0.21
N MET A 70 15.67 0.22 -1.08
CA MET A 70 17.01 0.40 -1.66
C MET A 70 17.74 1.60 -1.03
N LEU A 71 17.06 2.74 -0.91
CA LEU A 71 17.63 3.94 -0.30
C LEU A 71 17.94 3.74 1.18
N ALA A 72 17.04 3.09 1.93
CA ALA A 72 17.28 2.74 3.32
C ALA A 72 18.44 1.73 3.47
N GLY A 73 18.57 0.78 2.53
CA GLY A 73 19.67 -0.17 2.50
C GLY A 73 21.04 0.50 2.41
N ALA A 74 21.14 1.61 1.67
CA ALA A 74 22.37 2.40 1.60
C ALA A 74 22.78 3.02 2.95
N THR A 75 21.87 3.12 3.93
CA THR A 75 22.13 3.60 5.30
C THR A 75 22.12 2.47 6.34
N GLY A 76 22.26 1.23 5.88
CA GLY A 76 22.38 0.04 6.73
C GLY A 76 21.04 -0.51 7.24
N TYR A 77 19.91 -0.13 6.63
CA TYR A 77 18.64 -0.82 6.89
C TYR A 77 18.65 -2.22 6.26
N VAL A 78 18.21 -3.22 7.02
CA VAL A 78 17.98 -4.58 6.54
C VAL A 78 16.54 -4.94 6.91
N PRO A 79 15.68 -5.33 5.94
CA PRO A 79 14.31 -5.72 6.23
C PRO A 79 14.25 -6.88 7.22
N HIS A 80 13.34 -6.79 8.19
CA HIS A 80 13.08 -7.88 9.12
C HIS A 80 12.53 -9.12 8.39
N PRO A 81 12.75 -10.33 8.94
CA PRO A 81 12.16 -11.54 8.39
C PRO A 81 10.63 -11.47 8.45
N ARG A 82 9.97 -12.05 7.44
CA ARG A 82 8.51 -12.17 7.42
C ARG A 82 8.04 -13.04 8.57
N ARG A 83 6.97 -12.60 9.24
CA ARG A 83 6.32 -13.35 10.33
C ARG A 83 5.49 -14.54 9.83
N SER A 84 4.97 -14.44 8.61
CA SER A 84 4.18 -15.49 7.95
C SER A 84 4.90 -16.01 6.71
N THR A 85 4.91 -17.33 6.56
CA THR A 85 5.39 -18.00 5.33
C THR A 85 4.33 -18.05 4.23
N ALA A 86 3.05 -17.86 4.58
CA ALA A 86 1.97 -17.83 3.62
C ALA A 86 1.90 -16.46 2.91
N THR A 87 1.95 -16.48 1.58
CA THR A 87 1.94 -15.29 0.72
C THR A 87 0.53 -15.02 0.19
N TYR A 88 -0.27 -14.30 0.98
CA TYR A 88 -1.53 -13.71 0.53
C TYR A 88 -1.39 -12.20 0.35
N VAL A 89 -2.24 -11.60 -0.48
CA VAL A 89 -2.22 -10.15 -0.78
C VAL A 89 -2.25 -9.31 0.51
N LEU A 90 -3.08 -9.69 1.49
CA LEU A 90 -3.20 -8.95 2.75
C LEU A 90 -1.96 -9.10 3.63
N THR A 91 -1.40 -10.30 3.78
CA THR A 91 -0.17 -10.51 4.54
C THR A 91 1.02 -9.81 3.91
N ASP A 92 1.06 -9.73 2.57
CA ASP A 92 2.07 -8.94 1.86
C ASP A 92 1.90 -7.44 2.11
N ALA A 93 0.67 -6.93 2.11
CA ALA A 93 0.39 -5.53 2.41
C ALA A 93 0.80 -5.15 3.84
N VAL A 94 0.52 -6.01 4.83
CA VAL A 94 0.95 -5.81 6.22
C VAL A 94 2.48 -5.76 6.33
N TYR A 95 3.19 -6.73 5.74
CA TYR A 95 4.65 -6.74 5.76
C TYR A 95 5.27 -5.53 5.05
N GLN A 96 4.63 -5.04 3.99
CA GLN A 96 5.05 -3.82 3.31
C GLN A 96 4.86 -2.59 4.20
N ALA A 97 3.72 -2.49 4.90
CA ALA A 97 3.48 -1.40 5.84
C ALA A 97 4.47 -1.42 7.02
N GLU A 98 4.79 -2.60 7.56
CA GLU A 98 5.81 -2.76 8.61
C GLU A 98 7.17 -2.17 8.16
N GLN A 99 7.65 -2.52 6.96
CA GLN A 99 8.90 -1.97 6.40
C GLN A 99 8.86 -0.44 6.26
N VAL A 100 7.76 0.13 5.76
CA VAL A 100 7.64 1.60 5.62
C VAL A 100 7.72 2.27 6.99
N CYS A 101 7.02 1.73 7.99
CA CYS A 101 7.03 2.26 9.36
C CYS A 101 8.43 2.20 9.99
N GLU A 102 9.13 1.08 9.86
CA GLU A 102 10.50 0.93 10.39
C GLU A 102 11.48 1.91 9.76
N ILE A 103 11.45 2.04 8.43
CA ILE A 103 12.31 2.98 7.71
C ILE A 103 11.99 4.41 8.16
N TRP A 104 10.70 4.77 8.24
CA TRP A 104 10.27 6.08 8.70
C TRP A 104 10.77 6.38 10.12
N GLN A 105 10.58 5.45 11.06
CA GLN A 105 11.05 5.58 12.43
C GLN A 105 12.58 5.73 12.49
N ARG A 106 13.32 4.93 11.73
CA ARG A 106 14.79 5.02 11.68
C ARG A 106 15.28 6.37 11.16
N LEU A 107 14.57 6.97 10.20
CA LEU A 107 14.96 8.25 9.61
C LEU A 107 14.49 9.45 10.45
N THR A 108 13.44 9.30 11.25
CA THR A 108 12.89 10.39 12.08
C THR A 108 13.30 10.33 13.54
N SER A 109 13.62 9.16 14.11
CA SER A 109 14.07 9.01 15.50
C SER A 109 15.40 9.75 15.80
N PRO A 110 16.43 9.73 14.91
CA PRO A 110 17.65 10.51 15.12
C PRO A 110 17.39 12.01 15.19
N TYR A 111 16.35 12.49 14.51
CA TYR A 111 15.93 13.89 14.55
C TYR A 111 15.22 14.22 15.87
N ILE A 112 14.41 13.30 16.41
CA ILE A 112 13.71 13.48 17.70
C ILE A 112 14.67 13.48 18.88
N GLU A 113 15.72 12.65 18.88
CA GLU A 113 16.72 12.62 19.95
C GLU A 113 17.65 13.86 19.95
N SER A 114 17.61 14.66 18.89
CA SER A 114 18.41 15.90 18.75
C SER A 114 17.66 17.19 19.13
N LEU A 115 16.39 17.07 19.55
CA LEU A 115 15.49 18.16 19.95
C LEU A 115 15.42 18.30 21.48
#